data_AF-V4XTV4-F1
#
_entry.id   AF-V4XTV4-F1
#
_cell.length_a   1.000
_cell.length_b   1.000
_cell.length_c   1.000
_cell.angle_alpha   90.00
_cell.angle_beta   90.00
_cell.angle_gamma   90.00
#
_symmetry.space_group_name_H-M   'P 1'
#
loop_
_entity.id
_entity.type
_entity.pdbx_description
1 polymer ?
#
loop_
_entity_poly.entity_id
_entity_poly.type
_entity_poly.pdbx_seq_one_letter_code
_entity_poly.pdbx_strand_id
1 'polypeptide(L)' 'MAREPMPIKTSAGFHTSGTTDESTDEARIEGPISEFDKHGDYTGYDYFRCTGCGIEAMRRRDLRDGGYTCNGGWS' A
#
# COMPACT_ATOMS: atom_id res chain seq x y z
N MET A 1 3.94 32.94 -38.50
CA MET A 1 3.84 31.47 -38.42
C MET A 1 3.43 31.11 -37.00
N ALA A 2 2.21 30.59 -36.80
CA ALA A 2 1.75 30.12 -35.49
C ALA A 2 2.43 28.78 -35.17
N ARG A 3 2.97 28.62 -33.95
CA ARG A 3 3.51 27.35 -33.46
C ARG A 3 2.40 26.63 -32.71
N GLU A 4 1.92 25.53 -33.25
CA GLU A 4 0.91 24.68 -32.63
C GLU A 4 1.50 23.96 -31.40
N PRO A 5 0.83 23.94 -30.24
CA PRO A 5 1.27 23.14 -29.10
C PRO A 5 0.96 21.66 -29.33
N MET A 6 1.98 20.82 -29.18
CA MET A 6 1.92 19.37 -29.35
C MET A 6 1.11 18.75 -28.19
N PRO A 7 0.20 17.79 -28.45
CA PRO A 7 -0.51 17.11 -27.37
C PRO A 7 0.44 16.14 -26.66
N ILE A 8 0.90 16.54 -25.47
CA ILE A 8 1.48 15.62 -24.49
C ILE A 8 0.43 14.57 -24.15
N LYS A 9 0.62 13.36 -24.67
CA LYS A 9 -0.12 12.17 -24.25
C LYS A 9 0.14 11.95 -22.77
N THR A 10 -0.84 12.32 -21.96
CA THR A 10 -0.97 11.91 -20.57
C THR A 10 -0.88 10.40 -20.53
N SER A 11 0.26 9.87 -20.08
CA SER A 11 0.39 8.47 -19.71
C SER A 11 -0.62 8.21 -18.60
N ALA A 12 -1.68 7.48 -18.92
CA ALA A 12 -2.60 6.92 -17.95
C ALA A 12 -1.77 6.05 -17.01
N GLY A 13 -1.45 6.62 -15.84
CA GLY A 13 -0.85 5.90 -14.75
C GLY A 13 -1.81 4.81 -14.32
N PHE A 14 -1.36 3.57 -14.53
CA PHE A 14 -1.59 2.41 -13.68
C PHE A 14 -2.77 2.53 -12.70
N HIS A 15 -3.96 2.15 -13.16
CA HIS A 15 -5.08 1.90 -12.27
C HIS A 15 -4.80 0.57 -11.57
N THR A 16 -4.13 0.58 -10.42
CA THR A 16 -4.32 -0.50 -9.47
C THR A 16 -5.73 -0.34 -8.94
N SER A 17 -6.70 -0.96 -9.61
CA SER A 17 -7.98 -1.30 -9.00
C SER A 17 -7.70 -2.33 -7.90
N GLY A 18 -7.19 -1.86 -6.77
CA GLY A 18 -7.40 -2.55 -5.52
C GLY A 18 -8.88 -2.42 -5.23
N THR A 19 -9.63 -3.51 -5.43
CA THR A 19 -10.96 -3.63 -4.85
C THR A 19 -10.78 -3.46 -3.34
N THR A 20 -11.08 -2.27 -2.84
CA THR A 20 -11.31 -2.03 -1.43
C THR A 20 -12.56 -2.81 -1.07
N ASP A 21 -12.36 -4.03 -0.61
CA ASP A 21 -13.35 -4.81 0.10
C ASP A 21 -13.74 -3.99 1.34
N GLU A 22 -14.94 -3.42 1.30
CA GLU A 22 -15.57 -2.70 2.41
C GLU A 22 -16.07 -3.74 3.42
N SER A 23 -15.14 -4.55 3.95
CA SER A 23 -15.38 -5.28 5.19
C SER A 23 -15.13 -4.29 6.32
N THR A 24 -16.13 -4.12 7.19
CA THR A 24 -15.98 -3.48 8.49
C THR A 24 -15.05 -4.37 9.35
N ASP A 25 -13.78 -4.46 8.97
CA ASP A 25 -12.73 -5.24 9.62
C ASP A 25 -12.02 -4.32 10.62
N GLU A 26 -12.13 -4.66 11.90
CA GLU A 26 -11.28 -4.12 12.95
C GLU A 26 -9.84 -3.99 12.45
N ALA A 27 -9.18 -2.85 12.69
CA ALA A 27 -7.85 -2.60 12.14
C ALA A 27 -6.87 -3.75 12.48
N ARG A 28 -6.55 -4.58 11.48
CA ARG A 28 -5.72 -5.78 11.65
C ARG A 28 -4.35 -5.58 11.01
N ILE A 29 -3.36 -6.26 11.58
CA ILE A 29 -2.03 -6.37 10.95
C ILE A 29 -2.01 -7.66 10.13
N GLU A 30 -1.93 -7.51 8.82
CA GLU A 30 -1.69 -8.57 7.85
C GLU A 30 -0.18 -8.82 7.68
N GLY A 31 0.17 -10.05 7.31
CA GLY A 31 1.53 -10.48 7.00
C GLY A 31 2.14 -11.48 8.01
N PRO A 32 3.35 -12.00 7.72
CA PRO A 32 4.29 -11.49 6.71
C PRO A 32 3.80 -11.67 5.27
N ILE A 33 3.94 -10.62 4.46
CA ILE A 33 3.63 -10.56 3.04
C ILE A 33 4.98 -10.54 2.33
N SER A 34 5.26 -11.56 1.53
CA SER A 34 6.50 -11.65 0.76
C SER A 34 6.46 -10.68 -0.41
N GLU A 35 7.53 -9.90 -0.57
CA GLU A 35 7.69 -9.01 -1.71
C GLU A 35 8.30 -9.78 -2.89
N PHE A 36 7.71 -9.59 -4.07
CA PHE A 36 8.17 -10.16 -5.32
C PHE A 36 8.47 -9.04 -6.31
N ASP A 37 9.51 -9.20 -7.09
CA ASP A 37 9.88 -8.25 -8.14
C ASP A 37 8.90 -8.32 -9.32
N LYS A 38 9.12 -7.46 -10.33
CA LYS A 38 8.26 -7.43 -11.53
C LYS A 38 8.30 -8.72 -12.38
N HIS A 39 9.28 -9.59 -12.15
CA HIS A 39 9.43 -10.87 -12.82
C HIS A 39 8.84 -12.03 -11.99
N GLY A 40 8.38 -11.75 -10.77
CA GLY A 40 7.83 -12.72 -9.83
C GLY A 40 8.88 -13.39 -8.94
N ASP A 41 10.13 -12.90 -8.95
CA ASP A 41 11.19 -13.42 -8.09
C ASP A 41 11.09 -12.82 -6.69
N TYR A 42 11.27 -13.64 -5.65
CA TYR A 42 11.26 -13.18 -4.27
C TYR A 42 12.42 -12.21 -4.01
N THR A 43 12.11 -11.02 -3.48
CA THR A 43 13.11 -9.97 -3.27
C THR A 43 13.97 -10.20 -2.03
N GLY A 44 13.59 -11.15 -1.17
CA GLY A 44 14.23 -11.38 0.13
C GLY A 44 13.64 -10.56 1.27
N TYR A 45 12.59 -9.78 1.02
CA TYR A 45 11.93 -8.98 2.03
C TYR A 45 10.51 -9.48 2.28
N ASP A 46 10.14 -9.51 3.56
CA ASP A 46 8.76 -9.65 4.00
C ASP A 46 8.34 -8.39 4.74
N TYR A 47 7.09 -7.97 4.52
CA TYR A 47 6.51 -6.81 5.18
C TYR A 47 5.18 -7.17 5.86
N PHE A 48 4.78 -6.32 6.78
CA PHE A 48 3.48 -6.37 7.44
C PHE A 48 2.71 -5.13 7.03
N ARG A 49 1.40 -5.26 6.83
CA ARG A 49 0.52 -4.15 6.45
C ARG A 49 -0.61 -4.04 7.44
N CYS A 50 -0.90 -2.83 7.92
CA CYS A 50 -2.12 -2.59 8.67
C CYS A 50 -3.28 -2.31 7.71
N THR A 51 -4.35 -3.11 7.77
CA THR A 51 -5.57 -2.92 6.95
C THR A 51 -6.35 -1.68 7.36
N GLY A 52 -6.19 -1.22 8.62
CA GLY A 52 -6.89 -0.05 9.13
C GLY A 52 -6.29 1.31 8.73
N CYS A 53 -4.97 1.42 8.58
CA CYS A 53 -4.30 2.68 8.23
C CYS A 53 -3.47 2.64 6.94
N GLY A 54 -3.26 1.45 6.36
CA GLY A 54 -2.46 1.26 5.13
C GLY A 54 -0.95 1.37 5.33
N ILE A 55 -0.45 1.50 6.56
CA ILE A 55 0.99 1.56 6.84
C ILE A 55 1.62 0.17 6.72
N GLU A 56 2.81 0.14 6.14
CA GLU A 56 3.63 -1.05 5.98
C GLU A 56 4.94 -0.93 6.75
N ALA A 57 5.40 -2.03 7.34
CA ALA A 57 6.71 -2.10 8.00
C ALA A 57 7.33 -3.50 7.88
N MET A 58 8.65 -3.57 7.95
CA MET A 58 9.39 -4.84 7.92
C MET A 58 9.18 -5.68 9.19
N ARG A 59 8.75 -5.08 10.30
CA ARG A 59 8.46 -5.81 11.55
C ARG A 59 7.08 -5.46 12.08
N ARG A 60 6.34 -6.49 12.50
CA ARG A 60 5.03 -6.34 13.17
C ARG A 60 5.09 -5.43 14.41
N ARG A 61 6.23 -5.33 15.08
CA ARG A 61 6.38 -4.47 16.26
C ARG A 61 6.48 -2.98 15.90
N ASP A 62 7.14 -2.66 14.79
CA ASP A 62 7.25 -1.27 14.32
C ASP A 62 5.86 -0.71 13.98
N LEU A 63 4.95 -1.63 13.62
CA LEU A 63 3.53 -1.35 13.44
C LEU A 63 2.78 -1.07 14.76
N ARG A 64 3.18 -1.69 15.88
CA ARG A 64 2.56 -1.42 17.20
C ARG A 64 3.13 -0.20 17.89
N ASP A 65 4.44 -0.01 17.80
CA ASP A 65 5.17 1.04 18.51
C ASP A 65 5.13 2.38 17.75
N GLY A 66 4.85 2.37 16.44
CA GLY A 66 4.78 3.55 15.58
C GLY A 66 3.63 4.51 15.88
N GLY A 67 2.78 4.22 16.88
CA GLY A 67 1.76 5.13 17.37
C GLY A 67 0.70 5.51 16.33
N TYR A 68 0.60 4.80 15.20
CA TYR A 68 -0.47 5.06 14.27
C TYR A 68 -1.78 4.61 14.90
N THR A 69 -2.66 5.56 15.12
CA THR A 69 -4.03 5.31 15.49
C THR A 69 -4.75 4.85 14.23
N CYS A 70 -4.66 3.56 13.90
CA CYS A 70 -5.54 2.97 12.89
C CYS A 70 -6.98 2.99 13.46
N ASN A 71 -7.75 4.01 13.09
CA ASN A 71 -9.17 4.21 13.42
C ASN A 71 -9.58 3.86 14.87
N GLY A 72 -9.00 4.55 15.85
CA GLY A 72 -9.59 4.68 17.19
C GLY A 72 -9.28 3.58 18.20
N GLY A 73 -8.28 3.83 19.04
CA GLY A 73 -8.23 3.36 20.43
C GLY A 73 -8.08 1.85 20.65
N TRP A 74 -6.86 1.41 20.92
CA TRP A 74 -6.66 0.18 21.69
C TRP A 74 -6.97 0.49 23.16
N SER A 75 -8.21 0.21 23.59
CA SER A 75 -8.61 0.19 25.01
C SER A 75 -8.40 -1.19 25.61
#